data_AF-I6F650-F1
#
_entry.id   AF-I6F650-F1
#
_cell.length_a   1.000
_cell.length_b   1.000
_cell.length_c   1.000
_cell.angle_alpha   90.00
_cell.angle_beta   90.00
_cell.angle_gamma   90.00
#
_symmetry.space_group_name_H-M   'P 1'
#
loop_
_entity.id
_entity.type
_entity.pdbx_description
1 polymer ?
#
loop_
_entity_poly.entity_id
_entity_poly.type
_entity_poly.pdbx_seq_one_letter_code
_entity_poly.pdbx_strand_id
1 'polypeptide(L)'
;MNVFSRYLIRHLFLGFAAAAGLLLPLFTTFNLINELDDVSPGGYRWTQAVLVVLMTLPRTLVELSPFIALLGGIVGLGQLSKNSELTAIRSTGFSIFRIALVALVAGILWTVSLGAIDE
;
A
#
# COMPACT_ATOMS: atom_id res chain seq x y z
N MET A 1 -23.13 -5.32 4.39
CA MET A 1 -22.01 -5.89 3.61
C MET A 1 -22.02 -7.40 3.79
N ASN A 2 -22.00 -8.19 2.71
CA ASN A 2 -21.88 -9.66 2.79
C ASN A 2 -20.54 -10.05 3.43
N VAL A 3 -20.51 -11.18 4.14
CA VAL A 3 -19.30 -11.69 4.82
C VAL A 3 -18.13 -11.84 3.85
N PHE A 4 -18.39 -12.33 2.62
CA PHE A 4 -17.39 -12.43 1.54
C PHE A 4 -16.77 -11.08 1.15
N SER A 5 -17.57 -10.02 1.06
CA SER A 5 -17.06 -8.69 0.71
C SER A 5 -16.11 -8.18 1.80
N ARG A 6 -16.46 -8.34 3.08
CA ARG A 6 -15.60 -7.94 4.19
C ARG A 6 -14.30 -8.74 4.22
N TYR A 7 -14.37 -10.02 3.89
CA TYR A 7 -13.22 -10.90 3.82
C TYR A 7 -12.25 -10.50 2.69
N LEU A 8 -12.76 -10.23 1.49
CA LEU A 8 -11.94 -9.73 0.38
C LEU A 8 -11.26 -8.40 0.72
N ILE A 9 -11.99 -7.45 1.29
CA ILE A 9 -11.43 -6.14 1.67
C ILE A 9 -10.28 -6.33 2.66
N ARG A 10 -10.45 -7.18 3.69
CA ARG A 10 -9.41 -7.44 4.68
C ARG A 10 -8.14 -8.02 4.04
N HIS A 11 -8.28 -8.97 3.12
CA HIS A 11 -7.15 -9.54 2.39
C HIS A 11 -6.48 -8.55 1.43
N LEU A 12 -7.26 -7.68 0.81
CA LEU A 12 -6.71 -6.63 -0.05
C LEU A 12 -5.90 -5.62 0.77
N PHE A 13 -6.41 -5.19 1.94
CA PHE A 13 -5.67 -4.32 2.85
C PHE A 13 -4.40 -4.96 3.41
N LEU A 14 -4.42 -6.27 3.68
CA LEU A 14 -3.19 -7.02 4.00
C LEU A 14 -2.19 -6.99 2.84
N GLY A 15 -2.67 -7.13 1.60
CA GLY A 15 -1.86 -6.97 0.41
C GLY A 15 -1.27 -5.56 0.27
N PHE A 16 -2.07 -4.51 0.48
CA PHE A 16 -1.61 -3.12 0.49
C PHE A 16 -0.56 -2.89 1.58
N ALA A 17 -0.78 -3.39 2.78
CA ALA A 17 0.19 -3.29 3.87
C ALA A 17 1.50 -4.02 3.55
N ALA A 18 1.44 -5.20 2.91
CA ALA A 18 2.62 -5.93 2.47
C ALA A 18 3.39 -5.18 1.38
N ALA A 19 2.69 -4.60 0.41
CA ALA A 19 3.30 -3.80 -0.66
C ALA A 19 3.91 -2.50 -0.10
N ALA A 20 3.22 -1.81 0.82
CA ALA A 20 3.75 -0.64 1.52
C ALA A 20 4.98 -1.00 2.36
N GLY A 21 4.95 -2.13 3.08
CA GLY A 21 6.08 -2.63 3.86
C GLY A 21 7.30 -3.01 3.01
N LEU A 22 7.11 -3.29 1.72
CA LEU A 22 8.20 -3.50 0.76
C LEU A 22 8.71 -2.17 0.17
N LEU A 23 7.79 -1.34 -0.33
CA LEU A 23 8.14 -0.14 -1.09
C LEU A 23 8.62 1.01 -0.22
N LEU A 24 8.01 1.24 0.95
CA LEU A 24 8.38 2.36 1.81
C LEU A 24 9.82 2.27 2.29
N PRO A 25 10.30 1.16 2.90
CA PRO A 25 11.68 1.10 3.36
C PRO A 25 12.69 1.22 2.21
N LEU A 26 12.35 0.64 1.05
CA LEU A 26 13.19 0.70 -0.14
C LEU A 26 13.38 2.15 -0.62
N PHE A 27 12.30 2.89 -0.84
CA PHE A 27 12.37 4.29 -1.28
C PHE A 27 12.90 5.23 -0.21
N THR A 28 12.54 4.99 1.05
CA THR A 28 13.06 5.76 2.19
C THR A 28 14.57 5.62 2.30
N THR A 29 15.12 4.44 2.01
CA THR A 29 16.58 4.22 2.01
C THR A 29 17.24 5.02 0.89
N PHE A 30 16.66 5.07 -0.31
CA PHE A 30 17.18 5.91 -1.39
C PHE A 30 17.13 7.40 -1.02
N ASN A 31 16.03 7.87 -0.44
CA ASN A 31 15.93 9.25 0.04
C ASN A 31 16.97 9.55 1.12
N LEU A 32 17.22 8.63 2.05
CA LEU A 32 18.24 8.80 3.07
C LEU A 32 19.65 8.86 2.47
N ILE A 33 19.96 8.04 1.47
CA ILE A 33 21.26 8.09 0.78
C ILE A 33 21.44 9.46 0.13
N ASN A 34 20.43 9.95 -0.60
CA ASN A 34 20.48 11.27 -1.23
C ASN A 34 20.66 12.39 -0.19
N GLU A 35 19.95 12.31 0.94
CA GLU A 35 20.03 13.30 2.02
C GLU A 35 21.39 13.27 2.74
N LEU A 36 22.04 12.11 2.79
CA LEU A 36 23.38 11.95 3.35
C LEU A 36 24.48 12.51 2.43
N ASP A 37 24.28 12.53 1.11
CA ASP A 37 25.22 13.14 0.17
C ASP A 37 25.32 14.67 0.36
N ASP A 38 24.25 15.31 0.84
CA ASP A 38 24.19 16.74 1.15
C ASP A 38 24.70 17.08 2.57
N VAL A 39 25.06 16.08 3.39
CA VAL A 39 25.61 16.30 4.74
C VAL A 39 27.01 16.90 4.65
N SER A 40 27.10 18.16 5.07
CA SER A 40 28.35 18.93 5.07
C SER A 40 28.75 19.34 6.50
N PRO A 41 30.06 19.34 6.84
CA PRO A 41 30.56 19.65 8.19
C PRO A 41 30.12 21.02 8.76
N GLY A 42 29.69 21.96 7.91
CA GLY A 42 29.39 23.35 8.28
C GLY A 42 27.93 23.65 8.63
N GLY A 43 26.99 22.71 8.51
CA GLY A 43 25.58 23.02 8.78
C GLY A 43 24.66 21.82 8.87
N TYR A 44 24.63 20.98 7.84
CA TYR A 44 23.67 19.88 7.75
C TYR A 44 24.21 18.63 8.42
N ARG A 45 23.54 18.15 9.48
CA ARG A 45 23.98 16.99 10.28
C ARG A 45 23.21 15.74 9.87
N TRP A 46 23.83 14.57 10.00
CA TRP A 46 23.18 13.27 9.73
C TRP A 46 21.89 13.05 10.54
N THR A 47 21.78 13.61 11.75
CA THR A 47 20.55 13.52 12.56
C THR A 47 19.40 14.32 11.95
N GLN A 48 19.71 15.43 11.26
CA GLN A 48 18.73 16.23 10.54
C GLN A 48 18.28 15.48 9.28
N ALA A 49 19.20 14.83 8.56
CA ALA A 49 18.87 13.96 7.43
C ALA A 49 17.85 12.87 7.80
N VAL A 50 18.07 12.17 8.90
CA VAL A 50 17.12 11.15 9.38
C VAL A 50 15.75 11.76 9.73
N LEU A 51 15.73 12.95 10.35
CA LEU A 51 14.49 13.64 10.70
C LEU A 51 13.72 14.09 9.45
N VAL A 52 14.42 14.63 8.44
CA VAL A 52 13.82 15.04 7.15
C VAL A 52 13.22 13.84 6.45
N VAL A 53 13.95 12.72 6.37
CA VAL A 53 13.45 11.48 5.76
C VAL A 53 12.21 10.96 6.50
N LEU A 54 12.22 10.99 7.84
CA LEU A 54 11.08 10.57 8.66
C LEU A 54 9.86 11.47 8.43
N MET A 55 10.05 12.78 8.31
CA MET A 55 8.98 13.74 7.99
C MET A 55 8.49 13.62 6.55
N THR A 56 9.29 13.07 5.65
CA THR A 56 8.94 12.86 4.24
C THR A 56 8.18 11.56 4.02
N LEU A 57 8.19 10.63 4.99
CA LEU A 57 7.48 9.35 4.89
C LEU A 57 6.00 9.45 4.48
N PRO A 58 5.17 10.36 5.05
CA PRO A 58 3.77 10.46 4.67
C PRO A 58 3.63 10.82 3.18
N ARG A 59 4.45 11.76 2.72
CA ARG A 59 4.51 12.18 1.31
C ARG A 59 4.95 11.03 0.40
N THR A 60 6.01 10.31 0.76
CA THR A 60 6.47 9.13 0.01
C THR A 60 5.38 8.05 -0.07
N LEU A 61 4.57 7.88 0.97
CA LEU A 61 3.45 6.94 0.97
C LEU A 61 2.36 7.34 -0.03
N VAL A 62 2.02 8.63 -0.11
CA VAL A 62 1.06 9.17 -1.09
C VAL A 62 1.61 9.02 -2.52
N GLU A 63 2.88 9.35 -2.75
CA GLU A 63 3.53 9.22 -4.06
C GLU A 63 3.60 7.76 -4.54
N LEU A 64 3.85 6.82 -3.62
CA LEU A 64 3.92 5.39 -3.93
C LEU A 64 2.56 4.69 -3.93
N SER A 65 1.49 5.39 -3.56
CA SER A 65 0.15 4.83 -3.45
C SER A 65 -0.35 4.05 -4.68
N PRO A 66 -0.19 4.49 -5.95
CA PRO A 66 -0.65 3.71 -7.10
C PRO A 66 0.12 2.39 -7.24
N PHE A 67 1.41 2.37 -6.91
CA PHE A 67 2.24 1.17 -6.95
C PHE A 67 1.87 0.21 -5.82
N ILE A 68 1.61 0.73 -4.62
CA ILE A 68 1.14 -0.04 -3.46
C ILE A 68 -0.22 -0.68 -3.78
N ALA A 69 -1.16 0.07 -4.35
CA ALA A 69 -2.47 -0.43 -4.70
C ALA A 69 -2.40 -1.52 -5.78
N LEU A 70 -1.54 -1.33 -6.80
CA LEU A 70 -1.33 -2.32 -7.85
C LEU A 70 -0.71 -3.61 -7.31
N LEU A 71 0.45 -3.52 -6.65
CA LEU A 71 1.17 -4.69 -6.14
C LEU A 71 0.38 -5.38 -5.02
N GLY A 72 -0.18 -4.62 -4.10
CA GLY A 72 -0.96 -5.16 -3.00
C GLY A 72 -2.27 -5.79 -3.48
N GLY A 73 -2.90 -5.26 -4.53
CA GLY A 73 -4.05 -5.89 -5.17
C GLY A 73 -3.70 -7.23 -5.81
N ILE A 74 -2.59 -7.30 -6.54
CA ILE A 74 -2.09 -8.54 -7.14
C ILE A 74 -1.74 -9.56 -6.04
N VAL A 75 -1.04 -9.15 -4.99
CA VAL A 75 -0.66 -10.05 -3.88
C VAL A 75 -1.90 -10.52 -3.13
N GLY A 76 -2.81 -9.61 -2.75
CA GLY A 76 -4.02 -9.94 -1.98
C GLY A 76 -4.95 -10.88 -2.73
N LEU A 77 -5.31 -10.55 -3.99
CA LEU A 77 -6.14 -11.41 -4.82
C LEU A 77 -5.40 -12.69 -5.26
N GLY A 78 -4.09 -12.60 -5.47
CA GLY A 78 -3.25 -13.73 -5.84
C GLY A 78 -3.20 -14.81 -4.76
N GLN A 79 -3.09 -14.42 -3.48
CA GLN A 79 -3.15 -15.36 -2.35
C GLN A 79 -4.51 -16.06 -2.28
N LEU A 80 -5.61 -15.32 -2.42
CA LEU A 80 -6.97 -15.87 -2.47
C LEU A 80 -7.16 -16.83 -3.65
N SER A 81 -6.55 -16.53 -4.80
CA SER A 81 -6.58 -17.41 -5.97
C SER A 81 -5.75 -18.68 -5.76
N LYS A 82 -4.57 -18.56 -5.13
CA LYS A 82 -3.68 -19.69 -4.85
C LYS A 82 -4.33 -20.72 -3.92
N ASN A 83 -5.06 -20.26 -2.91
CA ASN A 83 -5.80 -21.13 -1.99
C ASN A 83 -7.14 -21.63 -2.58
N SER A 84 -7.44 -21.33 -3.84
CA SER A 84 -8.73 -21.63 -4.50
C SER A 84 -9.96 -20.99 -3.82
N GLU A 85 -9.78 -20.04 -2.90
CA GLU A 85 -10.86 -19.35 -2.20
C GLU A 85 -11.69 -18.50 -3.16
N LEU A 86 -11.04 -17.84 -4.13
CA LEU A 86 -11.73 -17.07 -5.15
C LEU A 86 -12.59 -17.95 -6.07
N THR A 87 -12.17 -19.19 -6.30
CA THR A 87 -12.94 -20.18 -7.09
C THR A 87 -14.10 -20.75 -6.27
N ALA A 88 -13.90 -21.03 -4.98
CA ALA A 88 -14.96 -21.44 -4.07
C ALA A 88 -16.04 -20.36 -3.89
N ILE A 89 -15.66 -19.08 -3.81
CA ILE A 89 -16.63 -17.98 -3.73
C ILE A 89 -17.45 -17.91 -5.02
N ARG A 90 -16.82 -18.08 -6.19
CA ARG A 90 -17.52 -18.07 -7.49
C ARG A 90 -18.49 -19.24 -7.67
N SER A 91 -18.18 -20.43 -7.14
CA SER A 91 -19.07 -21.59 -7.25
C SER A 91 -20.38 -21.43 -6.47
N THR A 92 -20.42 -20.54 -5.48
CA THR A 92 -21.65 -20.17 -4.75
C THR A 92 -22.56 -19.17 -5.49
N GLY A 93 -22.23 -18.84 -6.75
CA GLY A 93 -22.98 -17.88 -7.57
C GLY A 93 -22.52 -16.43 -7.40
N PHE A 94 -21.37 -16.19 -6.76
CA PHE A 94 -20.82 -14.85 -6.62
C PHE A 94 -20.12 -14.42 -7.93
N SER A 95 -20.71 -13.46 -8.63
CA SER A 95 -20.19 -12.96 -9.91
C SER A 95 -18.79 -12.33 -9.78
N ILE A 96 -17.97 -12.50 -10.82
CA ILE A 96 -16.67 -11.85 -10.99
C ILE A 96 -16.80 -10.33 -10.93
N PHE A 97 -17.89 -9.77 -11.46
CA PHE A 97 -18.13 -8.32 -11.42
C PHE A 97 -18.27 -7.79 -9.98
N ARG A 98 -18.87 -8.58 -9.07
CA ARG A 98 -18.96 -8.20 -7.65
C ARG A 98 -17.59 -8.22 -6.97
N ILE A 99 -16.73 -9.17 -7.34
CA ILE A 99 -15.35 -9.23 -6.84
C ILE A 99 -14.58 -7.98 -7.27
N ALA A 100 -14.69 -7.60 -8.55
CA ALA A 100 -14.08 -6.38 -9.09
C ALA A 100 -14.61 -5.12 -8.37
N LEU A 101 -15.92 -5.03 -8.14
CA LEU A 101 -16.52 -3.91 -7.39
C LEU A 101 -15.99 -3.82 -5.95
N VAL A 102 -15.84 -4.96 -5.26
CA VAL A 102 -15.29 -4.99 -3.90
C VAL A 102 -13.82 -4.54 -3.88
N ALA A 103 -13.03 -4.96 -4.87
CA ALA A 103 -11.65 -4.51 -5.01
C ALA A 103 -11.58 -2.99 -5.30
N LEU A 104 -12.48 -2.47 -6.13
CA LEU A 104 -12.59 -1.04 -6.41
C LEU A 104 -12.96 -0.24 -5.15
N VAL A 105 -13.92 -0.71 -4.35
CA VAL A 105 -14.29 -0.07 -3.07
C VAL A 105 -13.10 -0.07 -2.10
N ALA A 106 -12.34 -1.16 -2.03
CA ALA A 106 -11.14 -1.20 -1.19
C ALA A 106 -10.05 -0.24 -1.69
N GLY A 107 -9.88 -0.10 -3.02
CA GLY A 107 -8.99 0.89 -3.61
C GLY A 107 -9.42 2.33 -3.30
N ILE A 108 -10.72 2.64 -3.39
CA ILE A 108 -11.25 3.96 -3.01
C ILE A 108 -11.02 4.22 -1.51
N LEU A 109 -11.29 3.25 -0.65
CA LEU A 109 -11.04 3.38 0.79
C LEU A 109 -9.56 3.65 1.08
N TRP A 110 -8.66 2.98 0.38
CA TRP A 110 -7.23 3.24 0.45
C TRP A 110 -6.91 4.68 0.03
N THR A 111 -7.33 5.12 -1.16
CA THR A 111 -7.04 6.47 -1.65
C THR A 111 -7.61 7.57 -0.76
N VAL A 112 -8.83 7.38 -0.22
CA VAL A 112 -9.43 8.35 0.71
C VAL A 112 -8.67 8.41 2.03
N SER A 113 -8.22 7.25 2.54
CA SER A 113 -7.41 7.20 3.76
C SER A 113 -6.07 7.92 3.59
N LEU A 114 -5.51 7.89 2.37
CA LEU A 114 -4.28 8.60 2.04
C LEU A 114 -4.50 10.10 1.82
N GLY A 115 -5.62 10.48 1.20
CA GLY A 115 -5.97 11.91 1.05
C GLY A 115 -6.09 12.61 2.40
N ALA A 116 -6.63 11.92 3.41
CA ALA A 116 -6.70 12.44 4.79
C ALA A 116 -5.34 12.53 5.51
N ILE A 117 -4.28 11.95 4.95
CA ILE A 117 -2.90 12.06 5.47
C ILE A 117 -2.15 13.23 4.80
N ASP A 118 -2.57 13.62 3.59
CA ASP A 118 -1.94 14.68 2.78
C ASP A 118 -2.55 16.07 3.06
N GLU A 119 -3.83 16.15 3.44
CA GLU A 119 -4.51 17.37 3.94
C GLU A 119 -4.28 17.61 5.44
#